data_AF-A0A257XKI5-F1
#
_entry.id   AF-A0A257XKI5-F1
#
_cell.length_a   1.000
_cell.length_b   1.000
_cell.length_c   1.000
_cell.angle_alpha   90.00
_cell.angle_beta   90.00
_cell.angle_gamma   90.00
#
_symmetry.space_group_name_H-M   'P 1'
#
loop_
_entity.id
_entity.type
_entity.pdbx_description
1 polymer ?
#
loop_
_entity_poly.entity_id
_entity_poly.type
_entity_poly.pdbx_seq_one_letter_code
_entity_poly.pdbx_strand_id
1 'polypeptide(L)'
;MKRLTLHSLQLLVAMALIALWHIGATVKIPAGWVSAKAFYPLDPFFFSTPFAVFERTWRDFVTGVIWYHLGITLLETVLAFAIGAIGGVLVGFWFARQHLVAAVFDPYVKMANALPRVVLAPIF
;
A
#
# COMPACT_ATOMS: atom_id res chain seq x y z
N MET A 1 -26.11 -23.37 -5.20
CA MET A 1 -26.60 -22.23 -4.39
C MET A 1 -27.20 -21.17 -5.31
N LYS A 2 -28.33 -20.56 -4.96
CA LYS A 2 -28.92 -19.49 -5.80
C LYS A 2 -28.01 -18.25 -5.75
N ARG A 3 -27.77 -17.58 -6.88
CA ARG A 3 -26.90 -16.38 -6.97
C ARG A 3 -27.29 -15.30 -5.95
N LEU A 4 -28.59 -15.18 -5.66
CA LEU A 4 -29.12 -14.28 -4.63
C LEU A 4 -28.59 -14.60 -3.22
N THR A 5 -28.52 -15.88 -2.85
CA THR A 5 -27.99 -16.31 -1.54
C THR A 5 -26.51 -15.98 -1.41
N LEU A 6 -25.74 -16.06 -2.50
CA LEU A 6 -24.32 -15.71 -2.49
C LEU A 6 -24.13 -14.19 -2.27
N HIS A 7 -24.83 -13.37 -3.04
CA HIS A 7 -24.72 -11.91 -2.90
C HIS A 7 -25.24 -11.40 -1.56
N SER A 8 -26.30 -12.01 -1.00
CA SER A 8 -26.78 -11.66 0.34
C SER A 8 -25.75 -11.98 1.42
N LEU A 9 -25.07 -13.13 1.32
CA LEU A 9 -24.01 -13.49 2.26
C LEU A 9 -22.78 -12.57 2.11
N GLN A 10 -22.41 -12.21 0.88
CA GLN A 10 -21.33 -11.25 0.63
C GLN A 10 -21.62 -9.87 1.23
N LEU A 11 -22.84 -9.36 1.06
CA LEU A 11 -23.27 -8.10 1.65
C LEU A 11 -23.30 -8.17 3.18
N LEU A 12 -23.78 -9.28 3.75
CA LEU A 12 -23.76 -9.48 5.20
C LEU A 12 -22.34 -9.45 5.76
N VAL A 13 -21.40 -10.13 5.12
CA VAL A 13 -19.98 -10.10 5.50
C VAL A 13 -19.42 -8.69 5.40
N ALA A 14 -19.68 -7.98 4.29
CA ALA A 14 -19.22 -6.60 4.12
C ALA A 14 -19.77 -5.67 5.22
N MET A 15 -21.07 -5.76 5.53
CA MET A 15 -21.69 -4.99 6.61
C MET A 15 -21.09 -5.32 7.98
N ALA A 16 -20.85 -6.61 8.27
CA ALA A 16 -20.24 -7.04 9.51
C ALA A 16 -18.81 -6.50 9.68
N LEU A 17 -18.01 -6.48 8.61
CA LEU A 17 -16.67 -5.92 8.64
C LEU A 17 -16.67 -4.40 8.85
N ILE A 18 -17.55 -3.66 8.16
CA ILE A 18 -17.68 -2.21 8.34
C ILE A 18 -18.16 -1.89 9.76
N ALA A 19 -19.11 -2.65 10.30
CA ALA A 19 -19.58 -2.49 11.66
C ALA A 19 -18.46 -2.76 12.68
N LEU A 20 -17.69 -3.84 12.50
CA LEU A 20 -16.56 -4.16 13.37
C LEU A 20 -15.48 -3.06 13.33
N TRP A 21 -15.16 -2.53 12.14
CA TRP A 21 -14.24 -1.41 12.00
C TRP A 21 -14.78 -0.16 12.70
N HIS A 22 -16.03 0.23 12.45
CA HIS A 22 -16.63 1.40 13.09
C HIS A 22 -16.62 1.27 14.61
N ILE A 23 -17.07 0.13 15.16
CA ILE A 23 -17.11 -0.12 16.59
C ILE A 23 -15.69 -0.12 17.17
N GLY A 24 -14.74 -0.80 16.52
CA GLY A 24 -13.37 -0.87 16.98
C GLY A 24 -12.68 0.50 17.06
N ALA A 25 -13.00 1.41 16.14
CA ALA A 25 -12.45 2.77 16.09
C ALA A 25 -13.19 3.79 16.96
N THR A 26 -14.40 3.50 17.45
CA THR A 26 -15.24 4.47 18.19
C THR A 26 -15.47 4.10 19.64
N VAL A 27 -15.55 2.81 19.96
CA VAL A 27 -15.88 2.34 21.31
C VAL A 27 -14.62 2.22 22.14
N LYS A 28 -14.51 3.08 23.15
CA LYS A 28 -13.46 2.98 24.16
C LYS A 28 -13.82 1.92 25.18
N ILE A 29 -13.01 0.87 25.28
CA ILE A 29 -13.16 -0.15 26.31
C ILE A 29 -12.63 0.44 27.62
N PRO A 30 -13.45 0.50 28.69
CA PRO A 30 -13.01 1.03 29.98
C PRO A 30 -11.97 0.13 30.64
N ALA A 31 -11.18 0.70 31.55
CA ALA A 31 -10.27 -0.08 32.38
C ALA A 31 -11.07 -1.08 33.25
N GLY A 32 -10.57 -2.30 33.39
CA GLY A 32 -11.26 -3.38 34.08
C GLY A 32 -10.58 -4.73 33.87
N TRP A 33 -11.36 -5.80 33.77
CA TRP A 33 -10.85 -7.17 33.65
C TRP A 33 -9.97 -7.43 32.43
N VAL A 34 -10.14 -6.66 31.34
CA VAL A 34 -9.40 -6.85 30.08
C VAL A 34 -8.10 -6.03 30.04
N SER A 35 -8.04 -4.88 30.72
CA SER A 35 -6.87 -4.01 30.72
C SER A 35 -6.88 -3.05 31.91
N ALA A 36 -5.70 -2.77 32.46
CA ALA A 36 -5.50 -1.76 33.50
C ALA A 36 -5.76 -0.32 33.02
N LYS A 37 -5.79 -0.08 31.70
CA LYS A 37 -6.05 1.23 31.10
C LYS A 37 -7.17 1.12 30.06
N ALA A 38 -8.01 2.14 30.00
CA ALA A 38 -9.02 2.24 28.97
C ALA A 38 -8.35 2.43 27.59
N PHE A 39 -8.76 1.65 26.60
CA PHE A 39 -8.13 1.62 25.27
C PHE A 39 -9.19 1.49 24.17
N TYR A 40 -8.81 1.87 22.94
CA TYR A 40 -9.61 1.59 21.75
C TYR A 40 -9.10 0.30 21.11
N PRO A 41 -9.98 -0.63 20.69
CA PRO A 41 -9.58 -1.81 19.91
C PRO A 41 -8.81 -1.44 18.64
N LEU A 42 -9.20 -0.35 17.99
CA LEU A 42 -8.50 0.27 16.89
C LEU A 42 -8.20 1.70 17.29
N ASP A 43 -6.92 2.04 17.47
CA ASP A 43 -6.52 3.39 17.87
C ASP A 43 -7.01 4.42 16.84
N PRO A 44 -7.86 5.41 17.21
CA PRO A 44 -8.39 6.40 16.29
C PRO A 44 -7.31 7.22 15.57
N PHE A 45 -6.10 7.30 16.11
CA PHE A 45 -4.96 7.95 15.46
C PHE A 45 -4.51 7.20 14.20
N PHE A 46 -4.50 5.87 14.24
CA PHE A 46 -4.08 5.03 13.10
C PHE A 46 -5.27 4.59 12.24
N PHE A 47 -6.43 4.36 12.87
CA PHE A 47 -7.62 3.82 12.24
C PHE A 47 -8.78 4.80 12.41
N SER A 48 -8.92 5.69 11.42
CA SER A 48 -10.09 6.58 11.32
C SER A 48 -11.40 5.81 11.16
N THR A 49 -12.54 6.48 11.36
CA THR A 49 -13.86 5.86 11.17
C THR A 49 -14.17 5.65 9.68
N PRO A 50 -14.96 4.62 9.32
CA PRO A 50 -15.33 4.39 7.92
C PRO A 50 -15.95 5.61 7.23
N PHE A 51 -16.79 6.35 7.97
CA PHE A 51 -17.45 7.55 7.45
C PHE A 51 -16.45 8.69 7.19
N ALA A 52 -15.53 8.93 8.12
CA ALA A 52 -14.50 9.96 7.95
C ALA A 52 -13.56 9.64 6.77
N VAL A 53 -13.22 8.36 6.58
CA VAL A 53 -12.45 7.90 5.41
C VAL A 53 -13.24 8.17 4.13
N PHE A 54 -14.51 7.78 4.07
CA PHE A 54 -15.35 8.02 2.89
C PHE A 54 -15.51 9.50 2.57
N GLU A 55 -15.79 10.34 3.56
CA GLU A 55 -15.91 11.80 3.41
C GLU A 55 -14.61 12.42 2.90
N ARG A 56 -13.46 12.02 3.48
CA ARG A 56 -12.14 12.46 3.02
C ARG A 56 -11.91 12.07 1.57
N THR A 57 -12.13 10.80 1.23
CA THR A 57 -11.97 10.30 -0.14
C THR A 57 -12.85 11.06 -1.11
N TRP A 58 -14.14 11.22 -0.81
CA TRP A 58 -15.08 11.97 -1.65
C TRP A 58 -14.63 13.41 -1.87
N ARG A 59 -14.21 14.10 -0.81
CA ARG A 59 -13.68 15.46 -0.89
C ARG A 59 -12.44 15.53 -1.78
N ASP A 60 -11.53 14.58 -1.69
CA ASP A 60 -10.30 14.57 -2.50
C ASP A 60 -10.61 14.37 -4.00
N PHE A 61 -11.66 13.61 -4.34
CA PHE A 61 -12.19 13.49 -5.70
C PHE A 61 -12.86 14.79 -6.18
N VAL A 62 -13.74 15.40 -5.37
CA VAL A 62 -14.49 16.61 -5.75
C VAL A 62 -13.59 17.85 -5.87
N THR A 63 -12.64 18.01 -4.94
CA THR A 63 -11.66 19.11 -4.97
C THR A 63 -10.64 18.95 -6.09
N GLY A 64 -10.54 17.76 -6.68
CA GLY A 64 -9.63 17.45 -7.78
C GLY A 64 -8.17 17.25 -7.39
N VAL A 65 -7.83 17.38 -6.10
CA VAL A 65 -6.47 17.19 -5.58
C VAL A 65 -5.94 15.79 -5.91
N ILE A 66 -6.80 14.77 -5.88
CA ILE A 66 -6.41 13.39 -6.18
C ILE A 66 -5.90 13.23 -7.62
N TRP A 67 -6.46 13.95 -8.59
CA TRP A 67 -6.10 13.81 -10.00
C TRP A 67 -4.70 14.34 -10.29
N TYR A 68 -4.31 15.43 -9.63
CA TYR A 68 -2.97 15.97 -9.74
C TYR A 68 -1.94 14.96 -9.24
N HIS A 69 -2.10 14.47 -8.01
CA HIS A 69 -1.17 13.49 -7.43
C HIS A 69 -1.15 12.18 -8.20
N LEU A 70 -2.32 11.67 -8.60
CA LEU A 70 -2.42 10.46 -9.43
C LEU A 70 -1.67 10.63 -10.76
N GLY A 71 -1.84 11.78 -11.43
CA GLY A 71 -1.14 12.09 -12.67
C GLY A 71 0.38 12.08 -12.52
N ILE A 72 0.89 12.70 -11.45
CA ILE A 72 2.32 12.72 -11.13
C ILE A 72 2.83 11.30 -10.85
N THR A 73 2.15 10.52 -10.00
CA THR A 73 2.55 9.14 -9.71
C THR A 73 2.55 8.24 -10.95
N LEU A 74 1.54 8.38 -11.81
CA LEU A 74 1.50 7.63 -13.09
C LEU A 74 2.65 8.04 -14.01
N LEU A 75 2.94 9.34 -14.11
CA LEU A 75 4.07 9.84 -14.89
C LEU A 75 5.40 9.30 -14.36
N GLU A 76 5.64 9.40 -13.06
CA GLU A 76 6.83 8.85 -12.40
C GLU A 76 6.96 7.34 -12.64
N THR A 77 5.86 6.60 -12.54
CA THR A 77 5.83 5.15 -12.80
C THR A 77 6.24 4.83 -14.24
N VAL A 78 5.66 5.55 -15.22
CA VAL A 78 5.97 5.35 -16.64
C VAL A 78 7.43 5.71 -16.94
N LEU A 79 7.93 6.83 -16.41
CA LEU A 79 9.31 7.26 -16.60
C LEU A 79 10.29 6.29 -15.94
N ALA A 80 10.04 5.89 -14.69
CA ALA A 80 10.88 4.93 -13.98
C ALA A 80 10.92 3.57 -14.70
N PHE A 81 9.78 3.11 -15.22
CA PHE A 81 9.73 1.89 -16.03
C PHE A 81 10.52 2.04 -17.33
N ALA A 82 10.31 3.11 -18.10
CA ALA A 82 10.98 3.32 -19.37
C ALA A 82 12.51 3.42 -19.19
N ILE A 83 12.96 4.25 -18.26
CA ILE A 83 14.38 4.45 -17.96
C ILE A 83 15.00 3.15 -17.42
N GLY A 84 14.32 2.51 -16.46
CA GLY A 84 14.79 1.27 -15.84
C GLY A 84 14.86 0.10 -16.82
N ALA A 85 13.85 -0.05 -17.69
CA ALA A 85 13.81 -1.11 -18.69
C ALA A 85 14.88 -0.91 -19.76
N ILE A 86 14.99 0.29 -20.33
CA ILE A 86 15.99 0.59 -21.36
C ILE A 86 17.40 0.44 -20.78
N GLY A 87 17.67 1.06 -19.62
CA GLY A 87 18.96 0.96 -18.95
C GLY A 87 19.30 -0.48 -18.56
N GLY A 88 18.33 -1.22 -18.02
CA GLY A 88 18.48 -2.63 -17.65
C GLY A 88 18.79 -3.52 -18.84
N VAL A 89 18.13 -3.33 -19.98
CA VAL A 89 18.40 -4.08 -21.22
C VAL A 89 19.80 -3.77 -21.74
N LEU A 90 20.19 -2.50 -21.82
CA LEU A 90 21.50 -2.09 -22.33
C LEU A 90 22.64 -2.65 -21.46
N VAL A 91 22.55 -2.47 -20.14
CA VAL A 91 23.57 -2.96 -19.20
C VAL A 91 23.57 -4.48 -19.14
N GLY A 92 22.40 -5.11 -19.09
CA GLY A 92 22.28 -6.57 -19.07
C GLY A 92 22.85 -7.22 -20.34
N PHE A 93 22.58 -6.64 -21.50
CA PHE A 93 23.17 -7.09 -22.77
C PHE A 93 24.69 -6.93 -22.78
N TRP A 94 25.22 -5.82 -22.25
CA TRP A 94 26.67 -5.61 -22.15
C TRP A 94 27.32 -6.67 -21.26
N PHE A 95 26.74 -6.98 -20.09
CA PHE A 95 27.24 -8.03 -19.21
C PHE A 95 27.22 -9.41 -19.88
N ALA A 96 26.18 -9.71 -20.67
CA ALA A 96 26.11 -10.96 -21.43
C ALA A 96 27.25 -11.11 -22.46
N ARG A 97 27.75 -9.99 -23.01
CA ARG A 97 28.82 -9.99 -24.02
C ARG A 97 30.23 -10.02 -23.44
N GLN A 98 30.43 -9.62 -22.18
CA GLN A 98 31.75 -9.47 -21.55
C GLN A 98 31.81 -10.15 -20.19
N HIS A 99 32.39 -11.36 -20.14
CA HIS A 99 32.44 -12.19 -18.93
C HIS A 99 33.21 -11.53 -17.77
N LEU A 100 34.29 -10.79 -18.06
CA LEU A 100 35.05 -10.08 -17.02
C LEU A 100 34.20 -9.01 -16.34
N VAL A 101 33.46 -8.20 -17.11
CA VAL A 101 32.59 -7.14 -16.57
C VAL A 101 31.47 -7.77 -15.75
N ALA A 102 30.82 -8.81 -16.26
CA ALA A 102 29.79 -9.52 -15.51
C ALA A 102 30.31 -10.06 -14.17
N ALA A 103 31.49 -10.68 -14.14
CA ALA A 103 32.08 -11.22 -12.92
C ALA A 103 32.42 -10.12 -11.89
N VAL A 104 32.88 -8.95 -12.34
CA VAL A 104 33.19 -7.81 -11.45
C VAL A 104 31.91 -7.23 -10.83
N PHE A 105 30.83 -7.10 -11.60
CA PHE A 105 29.59 -6.48 -11.14
C PHE A 105 28.60 -7.43 -10.47
N ASP A 106 28.76 -8.75 -10.62
CA ASP A 106 27.89 -9.79 -10.05
C ASP A 106 27.56 -9.59 -8.56
N PRO A 107 28.52 -9.37 -7.64
CA PRO A 107 28.19 -9.18 -6.22
C PRO A 107 27.34 -7.92 -5.97
N TYR A 108 27.57 -6.84 -6.72
CA TYR A 108 26.83 -5.59 -6.56
C TYR A 108 25.40 -5.68 -7.09
N VAL A 109 25.21 -6.35 -8.24
CA VAL A 109 23.87 -6.60 -8.81
C VAL A 109 23.04 -7.46 -7.87
N LYS A 110 23.64 -8.53 -7.31
CA LYS A 110 22.98 -9.39 -6.33
C LYS A 110 22.61 -8.63 -5.06
N MET A 111 23.51 -7.81 -4.53
CA MET A 111 23.24 -6.95 -3.38
C MET A 111 22.06 -6.01 -3.65
N ALA A 112 22.07 -5.31 -4.79
CA ALA A 112 21.00 -4.39 -5.17
C ALA A 112 19.63 -5.09 -5.28
N ASN A 113 19.59 -6.31 -5.82
CA ASN A 113 18.35 -7.10 -5.92
C ASN A 113 17.86 -7.61 -4.55
N ALA A 114 18.78 -7.90 -3.63
CA ALA A 114 18.45 -8.37 -2.28
C ALA A 114 17.97 -7.25 -1.34
N LEU A 115 18.16 -5.98 -1.67
CA LEU A 115 17.76 -4.86 -0.82
C LEU A 115 16.23 -4.77 -0.69
N PRO A 116 15.69 -4.73 0.54
CA PRO A 116 14.27 -4.48 0.74
C PRO A 116 13.93 -3.07 0.29
N ARG A 117 12.90 -2.93 -0.56
CA ARG A 117 12.44 -1.61 -1.06
C ARG A 117 12.07 -0.64 0.07
N VAL A 118 11.60 -1.17 1.22
CA VAL A 118 11.25 -0.39 2.41
C VAL A 118 12.46 0.33 3.01
N VAL A 119 13.66 -0.24 2.92
CA VAL A 119 14.90 0.37 3.44
C VAL A 119 15.31 1.58 2.61
N LEU A 120 14.85 1.68 1.36
CA LEU A 120 15.15 2.80 0.48
C LEU A 120 14.22 4.00 0.72
N ALA A 121 13.04 3.80 1.34
CA ALA A 121 12.05 4.85 1.55
C ALA A 121 12.58 6.12 2.28
N PRO A 122 13.47 6.04 3.30
CA PRO A 122 13.99 7.21 4.01
C PRO A 122 15.00 8.05 3.20
N ILE A 123 15.45 7.58 2.03
CA ILE A 123 16.44 8.27 1.18
C ILE A 123 15.75 9.17 0.15
N PHE A 124 14.41 9.11 0.06
CA PHE A 124 13.57 9.89 -0.85
C PHE A 124 12.73 10.93 -0.11
#